data_AF-A0A7W1AAC8-F1
#
_entry.id   AF-A0A7W1AAC8-F1
#
_cell.length_a   1.000
_cell.length_b   1.000
_cell.length_c   1.000
_cell.angle_alpha   90.00
_cell.angle_beta   90.00
_cell.angle_gamma   90.00
#
_symmetry.space_group_name_H-M   'P 1'
#
loop_
_entity.id
_entity.type
_entity.pdbx_description
1 polymer ?
#
loop_
_entity_poly.entity_id
_entity_poly.type
_entity_poly.pdbx_seq_one_letter_code
_entity_poly.pdbx_strand_id
1 'polypeptide(L)'
;MALFILGTFLIVTALIAALNAAVSYVLLIAGQRRALGWGRWGVRVAVVTISAAALLLLGLFGFGRYEFSYVYNYSSIDLEMRYKLSALWAGQQGSFMIWALVGLLAAPLLIRR
;
A
#
# COMPACT_ATOMS: atom_id res chain seq x y z
N MET A 1 -4.09 -4.36 -19.15
CA MET A 1 -5.33 -4.64 -18.41
C MET A 1 -5.10 -5.46 -17.14
N ALA A 2 -4.55 -6.67 -17.20
CA ALA A 2 -4.40 -7.54 -16.01
C ALA A 2 -3.63 -6.89 -14.83
N LEU A 3 -2.48 -6.26 -15.08
CA LEU A 3 -1.68 -5.59 -14.03
C LEU A 3 -2.40 -4.37 -13.41
N PHE A 4 -3.23 -3.66 -14.19
CA PHE A 4 -4.05 -2.57 -13.67
C PHE A 4 -5.10 -3.08 -12.68
N ILE A 5 -5.79 -4.17 -13.03
CA ILE A 5 -6.79 -4.81 -12.17
C ILE A 5 -6.11 -5.34 -10.91
N LEU A 6 -4.94 -5.98 -11.03
CA LEU A 6 -4.18 -6.48 -9.91
C LEU A 6 -3.76 -5.34 -8.95
N GLY A 7 -3.19 -4.26 -9.47
CA GLY A 7 -2.80 -3.09 -8.66
C GLY A 7 -4.00 -2.48 -7.93
N THR A 8 -5.11 -2.28 -8.64
CA THR A 8 -6.38 -1.79 -8.06
C THR A 8 -6.88 -2.72 -6.95
N PHE A 9 -6.89 -4.04 -7.20
CA PHE A 9 -7.31 -5.04 -6.22
C PHE A 9 -6.45 -5.02 -4.96
N LEU A 10 -5.12 -4.92 -5.09
CA LEU A 10 -4.20 -4.85 -3.96
C LEU A 10 -4.44 -3.60 -3.11
N ILE A 11 -4.63 -2.43 -3.72
CA ILE A 11 -4.88 -1.17 -3.02
C ILE A 11 -6.24 -1.21 -2.30
N VAL A 12 -7.30 -1.66 -2.98
CA VAL A 12 -8.64 -1.78 -2.38
C VAL A 12 -8.64 -2.77 -1.22
N THR A 13 -7.97 -3.91 -1.38
CA THR A 13 -7.82 -4.90 -0.30
C THR A 13 -7.05 -4.32 0.88
N ALA A 14 -5.97 -3.56 0.63
CA ALA A 14 -5.23 -2.86 1.69
C ALA A 14 -6.12 -1.91 2.47
N LEU A 15 -6.94 -1.11 1.77
CA LEU A 15 -7.87 -0.16 2.37
C LEU A 15 -8.93 -0.85 3.23
N ILE A 16 -9.59 -1.89 2.71
CA ILE A 16 -10.61 -2.64 3.44
C ILE A 16 -10.00 -3.31 4.69
N ALA A 17 -8.82 -3.91 4.56
CA ALA A 17 -8.13 -4.56 5.67
C ALA A 17 -7.67 -3.55 6.73
N ALA A 18 -7.21 -2.36 6.34
CA ALA A 18 -6.86 -1.28 7.24
C ALA A 18 -8.08 -0.73 8.01
N LEU A 19 -9.23 -0.57 7.32
CA LEU A 19 -10.49 -0.18 7.97
C LEU A 19 -10.98 -1.25 8.95
N ASN A 20 -10.92 -2.53 8.56
CA ASN A 20 -11.23 -3.65 9.45
C ASN A 20 -10.34 -3.63 10.70
N ALA A 21 -9.04 -3.38 10.53
CA ALA A 21 -8.12 -3.24 11.65
C ALA A 21 -8.51 -2.08 12.56
N ALA A 22 -8.72 -0.89 12.01
CA ALA A 22 -9.10 0.30 12.77
C ALA A 22 -10.37 0.08 13.59
N VAL A 23 -11.44 -0.44 12.96
CA VAL A 23 -12.70 -0.77 13.65
C VAL A 23 -12.46 -1.82 14.75
N SER A 24 -11.70 -2.86 14.46
CA SER A 24 -11.41 -3.92 15.43
C SER A 24 -10.66 -3.40 16.66
N TYR A 25 -9.69 -2.48 16.49
CA TYR A 25 -8.99 -1.87 17.62
C TYR A 25 -9.88 -0.90 18.41
N VAL A 26 -10.80 -0.19 17.76
CA VAL A 26 -11.83 0.61 18.47
C VAL A 26 -12.75 -0.29 19.30
N LEU A 27 -13.22 -1.41 18.75
CA LEU A 27 -14.04 -2.38 19.47
C LEU A 27 -13.29 -3.05 20.63
N LEU A 28 -11.97 -3.25 20.49
CA LEU A 28 -11.13 -3.75 21.56
C LEU A 28 -11.09 -2.79 22.75
N ILE A 29 -10.98 -1.48 22.49
CA ILE A 29 -11.05 -0.43 23.53
C ILE A 29 -12.44 -0.44 24.21
N ALA A 30 -13.50 -0.74 23.46
CA ALA A 30 -14.86 -0.92 23.98
C ALA A 30 -15.07 -2.25 24.73
N GLY A 31 -14.02 -3.05 24.97
CA GLY A 31 -14.07 -4.28 25.76
C GLY A 31 -14.32 -5.57 24.97
N GLN A 32 -14.49 -5.50 23.64
CA GLN A 32 -14.75 -6.68 22.81
C GLN A 32 -13.44 -7.42 22.47
N ARG A 33 -12.97 -8.26 23.40
CA ARG A 33 -11.70 -9.00 23.25
C ARG A 33 -11.58 -9.86 21.99
N ARG A 34 -12.71 -10.36 21.45
CA ARG A 34 -12.74 -11.13 20.18
C ARG A 34 -12.26 -10.30 18.98
N ALA A 35 -12.37 -8.98 19.03
CA ALA A 35 -11.95 -8.08 17.96
C ALA A 35 -10.41 -8.06 17.77
N LEU A 36 -9.63 -8.44 18.79
CA LEU A 36 -8.16 -8.46 18.69
C LEU A 36 -7.64 -9.35 17.55
N GLY A 37 -8.26 -10.52 17.34
CA GLY A 37 -7.90 -11.44 16.27
C GLY A 37 -8.10 -10.82 14.88
N TRP A 38 -9.27 -10.21 14.68
CA TRP A 38 -9.62 -9.48 13.46
C TRP A 38 -8.70 -8.28 13.22
N GLY A 39 -8.40 -7.51 14.26
CA GLY A 39 -7.47 -6.38 14.18
C GLY A 39 -6.07 -6.80 13.70
N ARG A 40 -5.51 -7.86 14.29
CA ARG A 40 -4.20 -8.40 13.90
C ARG A 40 -4.19 -8.93 12.47
N TRP A 41 -5.26 -9.60 12.05
CA TRP A 41 -5.39 -10.08 10.67
C TRP A 41 -5.54 -8.93 9.67
N GLY A 42 -6.37 -7.94 9.96
CA GLY A 42 -6.54 -6.74 9.14
C GLY A 42 -5.22 -6.02 8.90
N VAL A 43 -4.41 -5.83 9.96
CA VAL A 43 -3.08 -5.22 9.83
C VAL A 43 -2.16 -6.04 8.92
N ARG A 44 -2.08 -7.37 9.12
CA ARG A 44 -1.21 -8.24 8.31
C ARG A 44 -1.60 -8.21 6.84
N VAL A 45 -2.89 -8.34 6.55
CA VAL A 45 -3.41 -8.30 5.18
C VAL A 45 -3.10 -6.94 4.55
N ALA A 46 -3.38 -5.85 5.26
CA ALA A 46 -3.11 -4.49 4.77
C ALA A 46 -1.63 -4.27 4.45
N VAL A 47 -0.72 -4.70 5.33
CA VAL A 47 0.74 -4.60 5.12
C VAL A 47 1.17 -5.40 3.89
N VAL A 48 0.72 -6.64 3.75
CA VAL A 48 1.11 -7.49 2.62
C VAL A 48 0.61 -6.90 1.31
N THR A 49 -0.65 -6.48 1.23
CA THR A 49 -1.21 -5.99 -0.03
C THR A 49 -0.71 -4.60 -0.41
N ILE A 50 -0.49 -3.67 0.54
CA ILE A 50 0.09 -2.36 0.21
C ILE A 50 1.55 -2.50 -0.23
N SER A 51 2.32 -3.39 0.41
CA SER A 51 3.71 -3.66 0.01
C SER A 51 3.78 -4.29 -1.38
N ALA A 52 2.88 -5.23 -1.67
CA ALA A 52 2.76 -5.82 -3.01
C ALA A 52 2.37 -4.77 -4.07
N ALA A 53 1.45 -3.84 -3.75
CA ALA A 53 1.09 -2.76 -4.66
C ALA A 53 2.27 -1.80 -4.93
N ALA A 54 3.04 -1.44 -3.89
CA ALA A 54 4.23 -0.62 -4.03
C ALA A 54 5.31 -1.32 -4.88
N LEU A 55 5.59 -2.60 -4.62
CA LEU A 55 6.53 -3.40 -5.40
C LEU A 55 6.09 -3.56 -6.87
N LEU A 56 4.79 -3.78 -7.10
CA LEU A 56 4.24 -3.81 -8.45
C LEU A 56 4.50 -2.49 -9.18
N LEU A 57 4.20 -1.36 -8.54
CA LEU A 57 4.41 -0.03 -9.11
C LEU A 57 5.90 0.25 -9.39
N LEU A 58 6.79 -0.12 -8.47
CA LEU A 58 8.25 -0.05 -8.70
C LEU A 58 8.68 -0.92 -9.88
N GLY A 59 8.11 -2.11 -10.02
CA GLY A 59 8.32 -2.98 -11.19
C GLY A 59 7.86 -2.31 -12.48
N LEU A 60 6.70 -1.65 -12.49
CA LEU A 60 6.21 -0.93 -13.67
C LEU A 60 7.17 0.21 -14.07
N PHE A 61 7.72 0.95 -13.12
CA PHE A 61 8.76 1.95 -13.39
C PHE A 61 10.05 1.31 -13.93
N GLY A 62 10.53 0.23 -13.29
CA GLY A 62 11.76 -0.46 -13.67
C GLY A 62 11.72 -1.07 -15.07
N PHE A 63 10.58 -1.64 -15.47
CA PHE A 63 10.37 -2.20 -16.80
C PHE A 63 9.91 -1.18 -17.84
N GLY A 64 9.84 0.12 -17.50
CA GLY A 64 9.43 1.16 -18.44
C GLY A 64 8.03 0.96 -19.00
N ARG A 65 7.06 0.59 -18.15
CA ARG A 65 5.67 0.32 -18.55
C ARG A 65 4.89 1.62 -18.71
N TYR A 66 5.21 2.37 -19.77
CA TYR A 66 4.66 3.69 -20.07
C TYR A 66 3.20 3.65 -20.56
N GLU A 67 2.59 2.48 -20.74
CA GLU A 67 1.15 2.37 -20.99
C GLU A 67 0.30 2.76 -19.77
N PHE A 68 0.90 2.80 -18.58
CA PHE A 68 0.26 3.31 -17.37
C PHE A 68 0.48 4.81 -17.26
N SER A 69 -0.60 5.59 -17.27
CA SER A 69 -0.56 7.05 -17.17
C SER A 69 0.30 7.56 -16.01
N TYR A 70 0.24 6.92 -14.85
CA TYR A 70 1.09 7.29 -13.71
C TYR A 70 2.58 7.11 -14.00
N VAL A 71 2.98 6.00 -14.64
CA VAL A 71 4.38 5.75 -15.02
C VAL A 71 4.86 6.73 -16.10
N TYR A 72 4.00 6.99 -17.09
CA TYR A 72 4.26 7.95 -18.16
C TYR A 72 4.48 9.38 -17.65
N ASN A 73 3.64 9.83 -16.71
CA ASN A 73 3.70 11.20 -16.22
C ASN A 73 4.85 11.46 -15.23
N TYR A 74 5.37 10.42 -14.58
CA TYR A 74 6.37 10.56 -13.50
C TYR A 74 7.71 9.89 -13.79
N SER A 75 7.93 9.36 -14.99
CA SER A 75 9.20 8.75 -15.40
C SER A 75 9.43 8.84 -16.91
N SER A 76 10.67 8.69 -17.35
CA SER A 76 11.05 8.63 -18.78
C SER A 76 12.05 7.50 -19.03
N ILE A 77 12.25 7.13 -20.30
CA ILE A 77 13.13 6.01 -20.66
C ILE A 77 14.59 6.29 -20.30
N ASP A 78 15.04 7.51 -20.53
CA ASP A 78 16.41 7.99 -20.28
C ASP A 78 16.70 8.27 -18.80
N LEU A 79 15.69 8.18 -17.94
CA LEU A 79 15.85 8.46 -16.52
C LEU A 79 16.66 7.36 -15.82
N GLU A 80 17.66 7.74 -15.03
CA GLU A 80 18.42 6.76 -14.25
C GLU A 80 17.53 6.04 -13.23
N MET A 81 17.82 4.76 -12.98
CA MET A 81 16.98 3.87 -12.16
C MET A 81 16.66 4.45 -10.77
N ARG A 82 17.62 5.12 -10.11
CA ARG A 82 17.41 5.75 -8.80
C ARG A 82 16.29 6.79 -8.81
N TYR A 83 16.14 7.54 -9.89
CA TYR A 83 15.09 8.55 -10.03
C TYR A 83 13.75 7.89 -10.39
N LYS A 84 13.77 6.79 -11.16
CA LYS A 84 12.57 5.96 -11.39
C LYS A 84 12.01 5.39 -10.08
N LEU A 85 12.88 5.01 -9.14
CA LEU A 85 12.45 4.57 -7.80
C LEU A 85 11.86 5.73 -6.98
N SER A 86 12.42 6.94 -7.07
CA SER A 86 11.86 8.12 -6.40
C SER A 86 10.48 8.52 -6.91
N ALA A 87 10.12 8.10 -8.13
CA ALA A 87 8.80 8.34 -8.70
C ALA A 87 7.67 7.61 -7.94
N LEU A 88 8.00 6.65 -7.05
CA LEU A 88 7.02 5.99 -6.17
C LEU A 88 6.22 7.00 -5.34
N TRP A 89 6.82 8.13 -4.97
CA TRP A 89 6.17 9.17 -4.19
C TRP A 89 5.82 10.43 -4.98
N ALA A 90 5.89 10.37 -6.31
CA ALA A 90 5.64 11.55 -7.12
C ALA A 90 4.14 11.90 -7.18
N GLY A 91 3.84 13.18 -7.03
CA GLY A 91 2.47 13.70 -7.04
C GLY A 91 1.61 13.20 -5.88
N GLN A 92 0.30 13.47 -5.99
CA GLN A 92 -0.67 13.13 -4.95
C GLN A 92 -0.82 11.61 -4.75
N GLN A 93 -0.99 10.88 -5.85
CA GLN A 93 -1.21 9.42 -5.79
C GLN A 93 0.01 8.68 -5.21
N GLY A 94 1.23 9.10 -5.58
CA GLY A 94 2.46 8.54 -5.00
C GLY A 94 2.65 8.89 -3.54
N SER A 95 2.37 10.14 -3.16
CA SER A 95 2.39 10.56 -1.75
C SER A 95 1.45 9.69 -0.91
N PHE A 96 0.23 9.42 -1.39
CA PHE A 96 -0.69 8.49 -0.70
C PHE A 96 -0.12 7.07 -0.59
N MET A 97 0.54 6.56 -1.63
CA MET A 97 1.19 5.25 -1.58
C MET A 97 2.26 5.19 -0.47
N ILE A 98 3.18 6.17 -0.40
CA ILE A 98 4.23 6.19 0.63
C ILE A 98 3.66 6.32 2.03
N TRP A 99 2.73 7.25 2.25
CA TRP A 99 2.18 7.46 3.59
C TRP A 99 1.35 6.27 4.07
N ALA A 100 0.61 5.61 3.16
CA ALA A 100 -0.07 4.36 3.45
C ALA A 100 0.92 3.24 3.78
N LEU A 101 1.99 3.07 2.98
CA LEU A 101 3.00 2.05 3.19
C LEU A 101 3.71 2.23 4.54
N VAL A 102 4.21 3.44 4.83
CA VAL A 102 4.91 3.74 6.09
C VAL A 102 3.98 3.57 7.29
N GLY A 103 2.76 4.11 7.22
CA GLY A 103 1.79 3.98 8.30
C GLY A 103 1.40 2.53 8.60
N LEU A 104 1.16 1.73 7.55
CA LEU A 104 0.80 0.32 7.70
C LEU A 104 1.98 -0.52 8.17
N LEU A 105 3.21 -0.27 7.71
CA LEU A 105 4.41 -0.94 8.21
C LEU A 105 4.70 -0.62 9.70
N ALA A 106 4.35 0.60 10.14
CA ALA A 106 4.48 1.00 11.53
C ALA A 106 3.39 0.37 12.43
N ALA A 107 2.19 0.09 11.90
CA ALA A 107 1.07 -0.40 12.71
C ALA A 107 1.39 -1.67 13.53
N PRO A 108 1.98 -2.75 12.98
CA PRO A 108 2.39 -3.91 13.77
C PRO A 108 3.35 -3.60 14.92
N LEU A 109 4.21 -2.58 14.77
CA LEU A 109 5.18 -2.18 15.78
C LEU A 109 4.51 -1.47 16.96
N LEU A 110 3.50 -0.63 16.67
CA LEU A 110 2.73 0.12 17.67
C LEU A 110 1.77 -0.78 18.44
N ILE A 111 1.30 -1.87 17.82
CA ILE A 111 0.33 -2.81 18.38
C ILE A 111 0.99 -3.86 19.32
N ARG A 112 2.31 -3.79 19.53
CA ARG A 112 3.02 -4.68 20.47
C ARG A 112 2.72 -4.31 21.93
N ARG A 113 1.52 -4.64 22.42
CA ARG A 113 1.17 -4.95 23.83
C ARG A 113 -0.01 -5.90 23.86
#